data_AF-A0A484YXY0-F1
#
_entry.id   AF-A0A484YXY0-F1
#
_cell.length_a   1.000
_cell.length_b   1.000
_cell.length_c   1.000
_cell.angle_alpha   90.00
_cell.angle_beta   90.00
_cell.angle_gamma   90.00
#
_symmetry.space_group_name_H-M   'P 1'
#
loop_
_entity.id
_entity.type
_entity.pdbx_description
1 polymer ?
#
loop_
_entity_poly.entity_id
_entity_poly.type
_entity_poly.pdbx_seq_one_letter_code
_entity_poly.pdbx_strand_id
1 'polypeptide(L)' 'MFSSSFEIACYTSLLAAAKRAGDTASVPAIESILAEEKAMAEWLITHIPQTTEQFLQRSETSGVEAKK' A
#
# COMPACT_ATOMS: atom_id res chain seq x y z
N MET A 1 9.02 -2.62 6.55
CA MET A 1 7.74 -2.63 5.82
C MET A 1 7.94 -1.72 4.62
N PHE A 2 8.21 -2.31 3.45
CA PHE A 2 8.41 -1.55 2.22
C PHE A 2 7.07 -0.91 1.83
N SER A 3 7.10 0.31 1.28
CA SER A 3 5.86 0.98 0.84
C SER A 3 5.36 0.30 -0.43
N SER A 4 4.07 0.01 -0.52
CA SER A 4 3.46 -0.64 -1.70
C SER A 4 3.80 0.08 -3.01
N SER A 5 3.95 1.41 -2.99
CA SER A 5 4.42 2.19 -4.14
C SER A 5 5.82 1.80 -4.64
N PHE A 6 6.74 1.45 -3.73
CA PHE A 6 8.07 0.96 -4.11
C PHE A 6 7.98 -0.43 -4.75
N GLU A 7 7.17 -1.32 -4.18
CA GLU A 7 6.97 -2.66 -4.72
C GLU A 7 6.33 -2.64 -6.11
N ILE A 8 5.34 -1.78 -6.35
CA ILE A 8 4.75 -1.55 -7.68
C ILE A 8 5.83 -1.17 -8.71
N ALA A 9 6.76 -0.28 -8.35
CA ALA A 9 7.85 0.13 -9.24
C ALA A 9 8.81 -1.03 -9.55
N CYS A 10 9.17 -1.82 -8.53
CA CYS A 10 10.01 -3.00 -8.68
C CYS A 10 9.37 -4.06 -9.59
N TYR A 11 8.11 -4.42 -9.34
CA TYR A 11 7.40 -5.42 -10.14
C TYR A 11 7.12 -4.93 -11.57
N THR A 12 6.91 -3.64 -11.78
CA THR A 12 6.80 -3.06 -13.14
C THR A 12 8.11 -3.24 -13.91
N SER A 13 9.25 -2.95 -13.27
CA SER A 13 10.57 -3.17 -13.86
C SER A 13 10.83 -4.65 -14.15
N LEU A 14 10.49 -5.51 -13.19
CA LEU A 14 10.65 -6.96 -13.32
C LEU A 14 9.78 -7.55 -14.44
N LEU A 15 8.55 -7.06 -14.59
CA LEU A 15 7.65 -7.43 -15.69
C LEU A 15 8.24 -7.07 -17.06
N ALA A 16 8.82 -5.87 -17.17
CA ALA A 16 9.50 -5.44 -18.39
C ALA A 16 10.74 -6.31 -18.69
N ALA A 17 11.50 -6.67 -17.66
CA ALA A 17 12.66 -7.57 -17.79
C ALA A 17 12.24 -8.99 -18.23
N ALA A 18 11.21 -9.56 -17.61
CA ALA A 18 10.69 -10.89 -17.95
C ALA A 18 10.18 -10.95 -19.41
N LYS A 19 9.41 -9.93 -19.83
CA LYS A 19 8.93 -9.80 -21.21
C LYS A 19 10.08 -9.72 -22.22
N ARG A 20 11.15 -9.00 -21.89
CA ARG A 20 12.35 -8.92 -22.75
C ARG A 20 13.19 -10.19 -22.75
N ALA A 21 13.26 -10.91 -21.63
CA ALA A 21 13.99 -12.17 -21.51
C ALA A 21 13.27 -13.35 -22.19
N GLY A 22 12.00 -13.16 -22.60
CA GLY A 22 11.16 -14.24 -23.12
C GLY A 22 10.61 -15.17 -22.03
N ASP A 23 10.79 -14.80 -20.76
CA ASP A 23 10.22 -15.53 -19.63
C ASP A 23 8.75 -15.17 -19.47
N THR A 24 7.91 -15.97 -20.12
CA THR A 24 6.45 -15.83 -20.08
C THR A 24 5.81 -16.61 -18.93
N ALA A 25 6.55 -17.52 -18.28
CA ALA A 25 6.05 -18.33 -17.17
C ALA A 25 5.91 -17.49 -15.89
N SER A 26 6.82 -16.54 -15.68
CA SER A 26 6.82 -15.66 -14.50
C SER A 26 5.85 -14.47 -14.63
N VAL A 27 5.44 -14.10 -15.85
CA VAL A 27 4.59 -12.93 -16.13
C VAL A 27 3.26 -12.95 -15.36
N PRO A 28 2.49 -14.04 -15.34
CA PRO A 28 1.21 -14.08 -14.63
C PRO A 28 1.37 -13.87 -13.11
N ALA A 29 2.42 -14.42 -12.52
CA ALA A 29 2.70 -14.26 -11.10
C ALA A 29 3.04 -12.80 -10.77
N ILE A 30 3.89 -12.16 -11.58
CA ILE A 30 4.28 -10.75 -11.42
C ILE A 30 3.06 -9.84 -11.58
N GLU A 31 2.19 -10.10 -12.56
CA GLU A 31 0.97 -9.32 -12.78
C GLU A 31 -0.04 -9.47 -11.64
N SER A 32 -0.17 -10.66 -11.04
CA SER A 32 -1.01 -10.88 -9.85
C SER A 32 -0.52 -10.05 -8.66
N ILE A 33 0.79 -10.12 -8.36
CA ILE A 33 1.37 -9.37 -7.24
C ILE A 33 1.23 -7.86 -7.48
N LEU A 34 1.46 -7.38 -8.70
CA LEU A 34 1.29 -5.98 -9.05
C LEU A 34 -0.16 -5.49 -8.82
N ALA A 35 -1.16 -6.34 -9.06
CA ALA A 35 -2.55 -6.00 -8.82
C ALA A 35 -2.86 -5.88 -7.32
N GLU A 36 -2.34 -6.81 -6.51
CA GLU A 36 -2.48 -6.79 -5.05
C GLU A 36 -1.83 -5.54 -4.44
N GLU A 37 -0.61 -5.20 -4.86
CA GLU A 37 0.10 -4.02 -4.36
C GLU A 37 -0.60 -2.70 -4.74
N LYS A 38 -1.18 -2.63 -5.94
CA LYS A 38 -2.00 -1.48 -6.36
C LYS A 38 -3.27 -1.35 -5.53
N ALA A 39 -3.98 -2.46 -5.30
CA ALA A 39 -5.17 -2.47 -4.45
C ALA A 39 -4.84 -2.06 -3.02
N MET A 40 -3.69 -2.50 -2.48
CA MET A 40 -3.23 -2.09 -1.16
C MET A 40 -2.87 -0.60 -1.10
N ALA A 41 -2.16 -0.09 -2.10
CA ALA A 41 -1.82 1.34 -2.19
C ALA A 41 -3.07 2.22 -2.25
N GLU A 42 -4.06 1.82 -3.06
CA GLU A 42 -5.34 2.52 -3.17
C GLU A 42 -6.14 2.43 -1.86
N TRP A 43 -6.22 1.25 -1.25
CA TRP A 43 -6.90 1.09 0.04
C TRP A 43 -6.29 1.98 1.13
N LEU A 44 -4.96 2.02 1.22
CA LEU A 44 -4.25 2.87 2.18
C LEU A 44 -4.53 4.35 1.95
N ILE A 45 -4.50 4.83 0.70
CA ILE A 45 -4.72 6.25 0.42
C ILE A 45 -6.15 6.69 0.75
N THR A 46 -7.13 5.80 0.59
CA THR A 46 -8.53 6.05 0.96
C THR A 46 -8.76 6.02 2.47
N HIS A 47 -8.08 5.13 3.21
CA HIS A 47 -8.38 4.89 4.63
C HIS A 47 -7.46 5.62 5.62
N ILE A 48 -6.26 6.05 5.20
CA ILE A 48 -5.33 6.80 6.06
C ILE A 48 -5.95 8.12 6.56
N PRO A 49 -6.63 8.95 5.74
CA PRO A 49 -7.22 10.20 6.21
C PRO A 49 -8.21 9.97 7.36
N GLN A 50 -9.13 9.01 7.19
CA GLN A 50 -10.11 8.65 8.20
C GLN A 50 -9.44 8.14 9.48
N THR A 51 -8.46 7.25 9.36
CA THR A 51 -7.71 6.72 10.52
C THR A 51 -6.98 7.84 11.26
N THR A 52 -6.41 8.79 10.50
CA THR A 52 -5.70 9.95 11.06
C THR A 52 -6.67 10.87 11.81
N GLU A 53 -7.83 11.15 11.24
CA GLU A 53 -8.87 11.96 11.88
C GLU A 53 -9.38 11.31 13.17
N GLN A 54 -9.69 10.01 13.15
CA GLN A 54 -10.09 9.26 14.35
C GLN A 54 -9.00 9.27 15.44
N PHE A 55 -7.73 9.14 15.04
CA PHE A 55 -6.61 9.23 15.97
C PHE A 55 -6.49 10.62 16.59
N LEU A 56 -6.61 11.68 15.79
CA LEU A 56 -6.57 13.06 16.26
C LEU A 56 -7.74 13.36 17.23
N GLN A 57 -8.97 13.00 16.87
CA GLN A 57 -10.15 13.17 17.74
C GLN A 57 -9.98 12.46 19.10
N ARG A 58 -9.43 11.23 19.09
CA ARG A 58 -9.15 10.48 20.32
C ARG A 58 -8.05 11.14 21.15
N SER A 59 -7.01 11.65 20.49
CA SER A 59 -5.89 12.33 21.14
C SER A 59 -6.31 13.63 21.84
N GLU A 60 -7.21 14.40 21.20
CA GLU A 60 -7.79 15.61 21.77
C GLU A 60 -8.70 15.29 22.97
N THR A 61 -9.44 14.18 22.90
CA THR A 61 -10.29 13.72 24.01
C THR A 61 -9.48 13.20 25.20
N SER A 62 -8.32 12.59 24.95
CA SER A 62 -7.42 12.10 26.01
C SER A 62 -6.67 13.19 26.78
N GLY A 63 -6.69 14.44 26.32
CA GLY A 63 -6.19 15.61 27.05
C GLY A 63 -7.15 16.15 28.12
N VAL A 64 -8.39 15.65 28.15
CA VAL A 64 -9.36 15.99 29.20
C VAL A 64 -9.35 14.85 30.22
N GLU A 65 -8.32 14.82 31.07
CA GLU A 65 -8.47 14.18 32.37
C GLU A 65 -9.62 14.89 33.09
N ALA A 66 -10.73 14.17 33.16
CA ALA A 66 -11.87 14.52 33.97
C ALA A 66 -11.37 14.73 35.41
N LYS A 67 -11.50 15.97 35.90
CA LYS A 67 -11.55 16.21 37.35
C LYS A 67 -12.74 15.45 37.91
N LYS A 68 -12.50 14.30 38.53
CA LYS A 68 -13.23 13.86 39.73
C LYS A 68 -12.48 12.77 40.48
#